data_AF-A0A662IR08-F1
#
_entry.id   AF-A0A662IR08-F1
#
_cell.length_a   1.000
_cell.length_b   1.000
_cell.length_c   1.000
_cell.angle_alpha   90.00
_cell.angle_beta   90.00
_cell.angle_gamma   90.00
#
_symmetry.space_group_name_H-M   'P 1'
#
loop_
_entity.id
_entity.type
_entity.pdbx_description
1 polymer ?
#
loop_
_entity_poly.entity_id
_entity_poly.type
_entity_poly.pdbx_seq_one_letter_code
_entity_poly.pdbx_strand_id
1 'polypeptide(L)'
;MLPANNLSLVASVIVASSQEKPTCVVIDDLTFLSVVNSVREVYIFLAQVMELAKQATIIALINWKAMSDRDYSLIAQLFSKIATVEKGKLVYLK
;
A
#
# COMPACT_ATOMS: atom_id res chain seq x y z
N MET A 1 -4.69 11.09 -12.69
CA MET A 1 -4.38 11.05 -11.25
C MET A 1 -5.70 10.91 -10.52
N LEU A 2 -5.91 9.84 -9.76
CA LEU A 2 -7.16 9.62 -9.02
C LEU A 2 -7.14 10.42 -7.71
N PRO A 3 -8.29 10.90 -7.22
CA PRO A 3 -8.35 11.65 -5.96
C PRO A 3 -8.01 10.73 -4.79
N ALA A 4 -6.95 11.06 -4.04
CA ALA A 4 -6.42 10.23 -2.95
C ALA A 4 -7.39 10.07 -1.77
N ASN A 5 -8.42 10.90 -1.67
CA ASN A 5 -9.47 10.81 -0.66
C ASN A 5 -10.64 9.88 -1.04
N ASN A 6 -10.62 9.29 -2.25
CA ASN A 6 -11.65 8.36 -2.71
C ASN A 6 -11.05 6.96 -2.87
N LEU A 7 -10.76 6.32 -1.74
CA LEU A 7 -10.17 4.99 -1.68
C LEU A 7 -10.99 3.94 -2.42
N SER A 8 -12.33 4.04 -2.40
CA SER A 8 -13.22 3.13 -3.11
C SER A 8 -13.00 3.17 -4.62
N LEU A 9 -12.91 4.36 -5.22
CA LEU A 9 -12.63 4.51 -6.65
C LEU A 9 -11.25 3.95 -7.00
N VAL A 10 -10.25 4.26 -6.18
CA VAL A 10 -8.87 3.75 -6.37
C VAL A 10 -8.86 2.21 -6.33
N ALA A 11 -9.57 1.61 -5.37
CA ALA A 11 -9.67 0.16 -5.24
C ALA A 11 -10.33 -0.46 -6.48
N SER A 12 -11.46 0.09 -6.94
CA SER A 12 -12.15 -0.42 -8.13
C SER A 12 -11.26 -0.40 -9.37
N VAL A 13 -10.48 0.66 -9.58
CA VAL A 13 -9.55 0.77 -10.72
C VAL A 13 -8.44 -0.27 -10.63
N ILE A 14 -7.85 -0.46 -9.45
CA ILE A 14 -6.80 -1.48 -9.24
C ILE A 14 -7.35 -2.88 -9.52
N VAL A 15 -8.49 -3.22 -8.92
CA VAL A 15 -9.10 -4.55 -9.06
C VAL A 15 -9.45 -4.82 -10.52
N ALA A 16 -10.12 -3.89 -11.20
CA ALA A 16 -10.47 -4.03 -12.61
C ALA A 16 -9.23 -4.24 -13.48
N SER A 17 -8.17 -3.46 -13.25
CA SER A 17 -6.91 -3.58 -14.01
C SER A 17 -6.20 -4.92 -13.81
N SER A 18 -6.38 -5.53 -12.62
CA SER A 18 -5.73 -6.80 -12.26
C SER A 18 -6.46 -8.05 -12.74
N GLN A 19 -7.72 -7.96 -13.20
CA GLN A 19 -8.49 -9.14 -13.61
C GLN A 19 -8.03 -9.74 -14.93
N GLU A 20 -7.59 -8.89 -15.87
CA GLU A 20 -7.26 -9.31 -17.23
C GLU A 20 -5.80 -9.73 -17.41
N LYS A 21 -4.90 -9.26 -16.53
CA LYS A 21 -3.46 -9.51 -16.64
C LYS A 21 -2.71 -9.29 -15.32
N PRO A 22 -1.54 -9.94 -15.16
CA PRO A 22 -0.62 -9.61 -14.08
C PRO A 22 -0.31 -8.11 -14.07
N THR A 23 -0.50 -7.48 -12.92
CA THR A 23 -0.43 -6.02 -12.78
C THR A 23 0.54 -5.67 -11.66
N CYS A 24 1.34 -4.63 -11.84
CA CYS A 24 2.14 -4.05 -10.76
C CYS A 24 1.49 -2.73 -10.33
N VAL A 25 1.12 -2.64 -9.05
CA VAL A 25 0.56 -1.43 -8.45
C VAL A 25 1.61 -0.83 -7.55
N VAL A 26 2.02 0.40 -7.85
CA VAL A 26 2.94 1.16 -7.02
C VAL A 26 2.16 2.28 -6.34
N ILE A 27 2.12 2.24 -5.01
CA ILE A 27 1.60 3.32 -4.18
C ILE A 27 2.81 4.13 -3.72
N ASP A 28 3.03 5.25 -4.40
CA ASP A 28 4.05 6.21 -4.05
C ASP A 28 3.54 7.09 -2.90
N ASP A 29 4.24 7.04 -1.77
CA ASP A 29 3.90 7.68 -0.50
C ASP A 29 2.57 7.25 0.15
N LEU A 30 2.56 6.03 0.70
CA LEU A 30 1.47 5.52 1.54
C LEU A 30 1.30 6.33 2.84
N THR A 31 2.34 7.03 3.29
CA THR A 31 2.27 7.90 4.47
C THR A 31 1.32 9.06 4.20
N PHE A 32 1.44 9.72 3.04
CA PHE A 32 0.49 10.76 2.62
C PHE A 32 -0.95 10.23 2.55
N LEU A 33 -1.16 9.06 1.95
CA LEU A 33 -2.49 8.46 1.85
C LEU A 33 -3.13 8.22 3.23
N SER A 34 -2.31 7.82 4.20
CA SER A 34 -2.72 7.58 5.59
C SER A 34 -3.06 8.87 6.34
N VAL A 35 -2.43 10.00 5.99
CA VAL A 35 -2.76 11.33 6.53
C VAL A 35 -4.12 11.81 6.00
N VAL A 36 -4.42 11.56 4.71
CA VAL A 36 -5.66 12.02 4.07
C VAL A 36 -6.89 11.21 4.52
N ASN A 37 -6.77 9.89 4.72
CA ASN A 37 -7.92 8.99 4.94
C ASN A 37 -7.94 8.30 6.33
N SER A 38 -7.00 8.60 7.22
CA SER A 38 -6.70 7.77 8.40
C SER A 38 -6.08 6.40 8.09
N VAL A 39 -5.22 5.93 9.00
CA VAL A 39 -4.52 4.65 8.89
C VAL A 39 -5.49 3.47 8.80
N ARG A 40 -6.62 3.52 9.52
CA ARG A 40 -7.59 2.43 9.55
C ARG A 40 -8.28 2.24 8.21
N GLU A 41 -8.68 3.32 7.55
CA GLU A 41 -9.30 3.24 6.22
C GLU A 41 -8.30 2.75 5.18
N VAL A 42 -7.05 3.24 5.24
CA VAL A 42 -5.98 2.76 4.36
C VAL A 42 -5.71 1.27 4.58
N TYR A 43 -5.71 0.79 5.82
CA TYR A 43 -5.57 -0.64 6.12
C TYR A 43 -6.70 -1.47 5.49
N ILE A 44 -7.96 -1.05 5.67
CA ILE A 44 -9.13 -1.75 5.11
C ILE A 44 -9.06 -1.75 3.57
N PHE A 45 -8.74 -0.59 2.99
CA PHE A 45 -8.53 -0.43 1.56
C PHE A 45 -7.47 -1.40 1.02
N LEU A 46 -6.28 -1.44 1.62
CA LEU A 46 -5.20 -2.33 1.20
C LEU A 46 -5.58 -3.80 1.34
N ALA A 47 -6.21 -4.18 2.46
CA ALA A 47 -6.66 -5.54 2.69
C ALA A 47 -7.67 -5.99 1.62
N GLN A 48 -8.67 -5.17 1.30
CA GLN A 48 -9.65 -5.46 0.26
C GLN A 48 -9.01 -5.55 -1.13
N VAL A 49 -8.12 -4.62 -1.46
CA VAL A 49 -7.41 -4.66 -2.75
C VAL A 49 -6.56 -5.92 -2.87
N MET A 50 -5.81 -6.29 -1.83
CA MET A 50 -4.99 -7.51 -1.82
C MET A 50 -5.83 -8.79 -1.93
N GLU A 51 -7.02 -8.81 -1.33
CA GLU A 51 -7.93 -9.95 -1.40
C GLU A 51 -8.53 -10.14 -2.81
N LEU A 52 -8.89 -9.03 -3.46
CA LEU A 52 -9.60 -9.04 -4.74
C LEU A 52 -8.65 -9.05 -5.95
N ALA A 53 -7.52 -8.34 -5.86
CA ALA A 53 -6.53 -8.20 -6.93
C ALA A 53 -5.43 -9.26 -6.82
N LYS A 54 -5.79 -10.55 -6.79
CA LYS A 54 -4.84 -11.66 -6.53
C LYS A 54 -3.69 -11.78 -7.53
N GLN A 55 -3.86 -11.24 -8.74
CA GLN A 55 -2.82 -11.21 -9.79
C GLN A 55 -1.96 -9.95 -9.74
N ALA A 56 -2.23 -9.04 -8.80
CA ALA A 56 -1.45 -7.81 -8.64
C ALA A 56 -0.28 -8.01 -7.68
N THR A 57 0.89 -7.52 -8.09
CA THR A 57 1.99 -7.23 -7.16
C THR A 57 1.81 -5.81 -6.66
N ILE A 58 1.69 -5.63 -5.35
CA ILE A 58 1.50 -4.33 -4.72
C ILE A 58 2.80 -3.92 -4.03
N ILE A 59 3.32 -2.77 -4.41
CA ILE A 59 4.50 -2.14 -3.84
C ILE A 59 4.03 -0.83 -3.21
N ALA A 60 4.29 -0.65 -1.92
CA ALA A 60 3.99 0.59 -1.23
C ALA A 60 5.27 1.21 -0.68
N LEU A 61 5.46 2.50 -0.93
CA LEU A 61 6.54 3.29 -0.36
C LEU A 61 6.01 3.99 0.90
N ILE A 62 6.72 3.85 2.00
CA ILE A 62 6.29 4.38 3.29
C ILE A 62 7.45 5.06 4.01
N ASN A 63 7.21 6.27 4.52
CA ASN A 63 8.12 6.90 5.46
C ASN A 63 7.73 6.44 6.88
N TRP A 64 8.27 5.29 7.29
CA TRP A 64 7.94 4.68 8.58
C TRP A 64 8.25 5.60 9.79
N LYS A 65 9.24 6.49 9.67
CA LYS A 65 9.60 7.46 10.73
C LYS A 65 8.55 8.55 10.93
N ALA A 66 7.70 8.77 9.93
CA ALA A 66 6.60 9.73 10.00
C ALA A 66 5.30 9.08 10.51
N MET A 67 5.34 7.82 10.95
CA MET A 67 4.21 7.09 11.50
C MET A 67 4.50 6.63 12.93
N SER A 68 3.46 6.34 13.71
CA SER A 68 3.62 5.64 14.97
C SER A 68 3.99 4.18 14.74
N ASP A 69 4.73 3.56 15.66
CA ASP A 69 5.11 2.14 15.56
C ASP A 69 3.89 1.22 15.42
N ARG A 70 2.80 1.57 16.10
CA ARG A 70 1.53 0.85 16.03
C ARG A 70 0.92 0.90 14.64
N ASP A 71 0.83 2.10 14.07
CA ASP A 71 0.18 2.31 12.77
C ASP A 71 1.02 1.73 11.63
N TYR A 72 2.36 1.87 11.71
CA TYR A 72 3.29 1.19 10.82
C TYR A 72 3.10 -0.33 10.89
N SER A 73 3.11 -0.92 12.09
CA SER A 73 2.98 -2.37 12.26
C SER A 73 1.66 -2.91 11.71
N LEU A 74 0.56 -2.16 11.91
CA LEU A 74 -0.77 -2.51 11.39
C LEU A 74 -0.80 -2.59 9.86
N ILE A 75 -0.12 -1.68 9.16
CA ILE A 75 -0.03 -1.70 7.70
C ILE A 75 0.98 -2.75 7.23
N ALA A 76 2.16 -2.79 7.84
CA ALA A 76 3.28 -3.63 7.43
C ALA A 76 2.95 -5.13 7.47
N GLN A 77 2.10 -5.57 8.40
CA GLN A 77 1.68 -6.98 8.47
C GLN A 77 0.93 -7.48 7.22
N LEU A 78 0.31 -6.59 6.43
CA LEU A 78 -0.36 -6.94 5.18
C LEU A 78 0.64 -7.36 4.09
N PHE A 79 1.90 -6.94 4.21
CA PHE A 79 2.91 -7.20 3.21
C PHE A 79 3.73 -8.46 3.53
N SER A 80 3.93 -9.27 2.50
CA SER A 80 4.74 -10.50 2.59
C SER A 80 6.24 -10.22 2.62
N LYS A 81 6.68 -9.13 2.00
CA LYS A 81 8.08 -8.68 1.96
C LYS A 81 8.19 -7.24 2.42
N ILE A 82 9.21 -6.95 3.21
CA ILE A 82 9.49 -5.61 3.72
C ILE A 82 10.98 -5.33 3.54
N ALA A 83 11.30 -4.17 2.98
CA ALA A 83 12.68 -3.69 2.86
C ALA A 83 12.77 -2.22 3.28
N THR A 84 13.93 -1.84 3.83
CA THR A 84 14.31 -0.45 4.07
C THR A 84 15.31 0.00 3.02
N VAL A 85 15.31 1.31 2.72
CA VAL A 85 16.35 1.91 1.89
C VAL A 85 17.36 2.56 2.80
N GLU A 86 18.58 2.04 2.81
CA GLU A 86 19.71 2.54 3.61
C GLU A 86 20.88 2.85 2.69
N LYS A 87 21.34 4.12 2.68
CA LYS A 87 22.47 4.57 1.86
C LYS A 87 22.34 4.17 0.37
N GLY A 88 21.13 4.22 -0.17
CA GLY A 88 20.82 3.87 -1.56
C GLY A 88 20.74 2.36 -1.84
N LYS A 89 20.73 1.50 -0.81
CA LYS A 89 20.60 0.06 -0.96
C LYS A 89 19.32 -0.44 -0.28
N LEU A 90 18.71 -1.48 -0.84
CA LEU A 90 17.62 -2.19 -0.19
C LEU A 90 18.18 -3.18 0.83
N VAL A 91 17.67 -3.11 2.05
CA VAL A 91 17.94 -4.05 3.15
C VAL A 91 16.63 -4.75 3.48
N TYR A 92 16.56 -6.06 3.28
CA TYR A 92 15.35 -6.83 3.54
C TYR A 92 15.20 -7.14 5.02
N LEU A 93 14.02 -6.87 5.56
CA LEU A 93 13.66 -7.13 6.96
C LEU A 93 12.78 -8.37 7.12
N LYS A 94 11.97 -8.66 6.09
CA LYS A 94 11.00 -9.76 6.03
C LYS A 94 10.81 -10.19 4.58
#